data_AF-A0AAX3NI12-F1
#
_entry.id   AF-A0AAX3NI12-F1
#
_cell.length_a   1.000
_cell.length_b   1.000
_cell.length_c   1.000
_cell.angle_alpha   90.00
_cell.angle_beta   90.00
_cell.angle_gamma   90.00
#
_symmetry.space_group_name_H-M   'P 1'
#
loop_
_entity.id
_entity.type
_entity.pdbx_description
1 polymer ?
#
loop_
_entity_poly.entity_id
_entity_poly.type
_entity_poly.pdbx_seq_one_letter_code
_entity_poly.pdbx_strand_id
1 'polypeptide(L)'
;MMTDDIEERAVLARRGIMDHSDCEDCVEDWTFLMRQGRREFPLGLRTVLACLAFAEREGAVPELPADWWVIISTGGINDDDARRGGPTMDVFKAWPGRAESIVISQESYMGCTGGVAPWRRDGDTGPSYYAVCPLCDNPIQIVGLFRRQEESRARRPYGRHHRGDVPGLCRYDEDAYLHCPYADPNHRTDTRARRHSKDPTGRALYGLMRGEFDRVTLAWERFSGIHLGPGAARDMLRRWRDDQGWRYYDATYGNLPQMLFFAAGGQNLVKRYIVPGSPLHERLKGVPQVRLAPARSRYVQVDKAGPGFLTLDFLLYARRIEWDGQHMNETFRLRGLLGRDDGQQAFDDLTLDVDQDWLSHTADAQPGRDGRLLDIARETLR
;
A
#
# COMPACT_ATOMS: atom_id res chain seq x y z
N MET A 1 -38.18 34.49 52.14
CA MET A 1 -37.30 33.30 52.15
C MET A 1 -37.85 32.34 51.11
N MET A 2 -37.32 32.40 49.89
CA MET A 2 -37.47 31.31 48.93
C MET A 2 -36.29 30.39 49.18
N THR A 3 -36.57 29.16 49.59
CA THR A 3 -35.60 28.07 49.67
C THR A 3 -35.15 27.76 48.24
N ASP A 4 -33.88 27.98 47.95
CA ASP A 4 -33.20 27.38 46.80
C ASP A 4 -33.23 25.87 47.00
N ASP A 5 -34.23 25.20 46.42
CA ASP A 5 -34.11 23.78 46.11
C ASP A 5 -33.02 23.69 45.04
N ILE A 6 -31.80 23.38 45.48
CA ILE A 6 -30.73 22.94 44.57
C ILE A 6 -31.22 21.60 44.03
N GLU A 7 -31.94 21.62 42.91
CA GLU A 7 -32.18 20.44 42.09
C GLU A 7 -30.80 19.82 41.82
N GLU A 8 -30.56 18.62 42.36
CA GLU A 8 -29.30 17.91 42.17
C GLU A 8 -29.06 17.78 40.66
N ARG A 9 -28.00 18.43 40.16
CA ARG A 9 -27.68 18.40 38.73
C ARG A 9 -27.26 16.99 38.31
N ALA A 10 -27.77 16.51 37.19
CA ALA A 10 -27.29 15.27 36.59
C ALA A 10 -25.83 15.43 36.14
N VAL A 11 -24.97 14.51 36.53
CA VAL A 11 -23.55 14.48 36.17
C VAL A 11 -23.18 13.14 35.55
N LEU A 12 -22.07 13.08 34.82
CA LEU A 12 -21.53 11.80 34.35
C LEU A 12 -21.18 10.92 35.55
N ALA A 13 -21.78 9.73 35.62
CA ALA A 13 -21.50 8.72 36.64
C ALA A 13 -20.09 8.14 36.47
N ARG A 14 -19.57 8.13 35.23
CA ARG A 14 -18.20 7.73 34.88
C ARG A 14 -17.60 8.63 33.81
N ARG A 15 -16.27 8.77 33.83
CA ARG A 15 -15.52 9.44 32.75
C ARG A 15 -15.28 8.50 31.58
N GLY A 16 -16.35 8.16 30.87
CA GLY A 16 -16.28 7.30 29.69
C GLY A 16 -17.64 7.15 29.01
N ILE A 17 -17.61 6.89 27.71
CA ILE A 17 -18.78 6.56 26.89
C ILE A 17 -18.90 5.05 26.85
N MET A 18 -20.12 4.52 26.97
CA MET A 18 -20.38 3.11 26.70
C MET A 18 -20.48 2.90 25.20
N ASP A 19 -19.64 2.01 24.69
CA ASP A 19 -19.69 1.52 23.32
C ASP A 19 -20.61 0.30 23.24
N HIS A 20 -21.65 0.41 22.45
CA HIS A 20 -22.61 -0.63 22.11
C HIS A 20 -22.70 -0.84 20.60
N SER A 21 -21.72 -0.36 19.83
CA SER A 21 -21.73 -0.46 18.36
C SER A 21 -21.73 -1.89 17.82
N ASP A 22 -21.27 -2.86 18.63
CA ASP A 22 -21.29 -4.30 18.32
C ASP A 22 -22.47 -5.06 18.97
N CYS A 23 -23.43 -4.36 19.60
CA CYS A 23 -24.57 -4.97 20.29
C CYS A 23 -25.82 -5.00 19.41
N GLU A 24 -26.19 -6.20 18.93
CA GLU A 24 -27.34 -6.39 18.02
C GLU A 24 -28.71 -6.02 18.63
N ASP A 25 -28.83 -6.10 19.97
CA ASP A 25 -30.06 -5.80 20.71
C ASP A 25 -30.13 -4.35 21.24
N CYS A 26 -29.08 -3.55 21.02
CA CYS A 26 -28.98 -2.20 21.54
C CYS A 26 -29.56 -1.18 20.55
N VAL A 27 -30.37 -0.24 21.06
CA VAL A 27 -31.02 0.81 20.24
C VAL A 27 -30.13 2.03 19.97
N GLU A 28 -29.00 2.14 20.68
CA GLU A 28 -28.04 3.25 20.61
C GLU A 28 -26.60 2.72 20.70
N ASP A 29 -25.75 3.10 19.74
CA ASP A 29 -24.34 2.68 19.68
C ASP A 29 -23.50 3.30 20.79
N TRP A 30 -23.88 4.48 21.29
CA TRP A 30 -23.10 5.25 22.25
C TRP A 30 -23.98 5.82 23.35
N THR A 31 -23.70 5.46 24.60
CA THR A 31 -24.50 5.88 25.75
C THR A 31 -23.65 6.45 26.87
N PHE A 32 -24.09 7.57 27.45
CA PHE A 32 -23.51 8.16 28.65
C PHE A 32 -24.25 7.65 29.89
N LEU A 33 -23.53 7.17 30.90
CA LEU A 33 -24.14 6.86 32.19
C LEU A 33 -24.19 8.14 33.03
N MET A 34 -25.40 8.62 33.30
CA MET A 34 -25.66 9.82 34.08
C MET A 34 -26.09 9.43 35.50
N ARG A 35 -25.78 10.27 36.48
CA ARG A 35 -26.22 10.13 37.87
C ARG A 35 -26.85 11.42 38.36
N GLN A 36 -28.02 11.30 38.97
CA GLN A 36 -28.72 12.38 39.67
C GLN A 36 -29.11 11.87 41.05
N GLY A 37 -28.49 12.42 42.09
CA GLY A 37 -28.60 11.91 43.46
C GLY A 37 -28.14 10.46 43.58
N ARG A 38 -29.07 9.58 44.01
CA ARG A 38 -28.84 8.13 44.14
C ARG A 38 -29.27 7.32 42.91
N ARG A 39 -29.83 7.96 41.88
CA ARG A 39 -30.32 7.29 40.67
C ARG A 39 -29.30 7.43 39.53
N GLU A 40 -29.03 6.32 38.87
CA GLU A 40 -28.28 6.29 37.62
C GLU A 40 -29.23 6.01 36.45
N PHE A 41 -28.96 6.63 35.29
CA PHE A 41 -29.73 6.43 34.08
C PHE A 41 -28.86 6.59 32.83
N PRO A 42 -29.14 5.84 31.75
CA PRO A 42 -28.47 6.01 30.47
C PRO A 42 -29.02 7.25 29.73
N LEU A 43 -28.14 7.97 29.05
CA LEU A 43 -28.47 9.04 28.11
C LEU A 43 -27.78 8.74 26.78
N GLY A 44 -28.57 8.50 25.72
CA GLY A 44 -28.05 8.19 24.38
C GLY A 44 -27.40 9.40 23.72
N LEU A 45 -26.37 9.17 22.91
CA LEU A 45 -25.68 10.24 22.19
C LEU A 45 -26.60 10.97 21.20
N ARG A 46 -27.53 10.28 20.54
CA ARG A 46 -28.53 10.93 19.68
C ARG A 46 -29.38 11.95 20.44
N THR A 47 -29.75 11.65 21.69
CA THR A 47 -30.48 12.57 22.56
C THR A 47 -29.66 13.82 22.86
N VAL A 48 -28.37 13.65 23.21
CA VAL A 48 -27.46 14.78 23.46
C VAL A 48 -27.33 15.68 22.24
N LEU A 49 -27.19 15.09 21.06
CA LEU A 49 -27.07 15.82 19.80
C LEU A 49 -28.36 16.55 19.42
N ALA A 50 -29.52 15.92 19.64
CA ALA A 50 -30.82 16.58 19.44
C ALA A 50 -30.99 17.80 20.36
N CYS A 51 -30.57 17.69 21.63
CA CYS A 51 -30.56 18.82 22.56
C CYS A 51 -29.63 19.95 22.09
N LEU A 52 -28.45 19.62 21.56
CA LEU A 52 -27.51 20.61 21.03
C LEU A 52 -28.05 21.31 19.76
N ALA A 53 -28.67 20.57 18.85
CA ALA A 53 -29.30 21.14 17.64
C ALA A 53 -30.46 22.08 18.01
N PHE A 54 -31.24 21.71 19.03
CA PHE A 54 -32.28 22.58 19.57
C PHE A 54 -31.68 23.85 20.19
N ALA A 55 -30.61 23.72 20.99
CA ALA A 55 -29.95 24.85 21.61
C ALA A 55 -29.36 25.84 20.57
N GLU A 56 -28.82 25.33 19.46
CA GLU A 56 -28.32 26.16 18.35
C GLU A 56 -29.47 26.91 17.67
N ARG A 57 -30.57 26.23 17.35
CA ARG A 57 -31.76 26.84 16.75
C ARG A 57 -32.35 27.96 17.61
N GLU A 58 -32.31 27.81 18.93
CA GLU A 58 -32.77 28.82 19.88
C GLU A 58 -31.71 29.89 20.20
N GLY A 59 -30.52 29.83 19.57
CA GLY A 59 -29.44 30.79 19.73
C GLY A 59 -28.72 30.71 21.09
N ALA A 60 -28.92 29.62 21.85
CA ALA A 60 -28.26 29.39 23.13
C ALA A 60 -26.80 28.94 22.97
N VAL A 61 -26.44 28.41 21.79
CA VAL A 61 -25.06 28.16 21.36
C VAL A 61 -24.82 28.80 20.00
N PRO A 62 -23.56 29.11 19.64
CA PRO A 62 -23.24 29.62 18.30
C PRO A 62 -23.67 28.64 17.21
N GLU A 63 -23.97 29.18 16.02
CA GLU A 63 -24.20 28.37 14.82
C GLU A 63 -22.97 27.49 14.55
N LEU A 64 -23.22 26.19 14.49
CA LEU A 64 -22.23 25.16 14.22
C LEU A 64 -22.16 24.93 12.69
N PRO A 65 -21.01 24.51 12.16
CA PRO A 65 -20.88 24.26 10.73
C PRO A 65 -21.92 23.24 10.23
N ALA A 66 -22.67 23.58 9.18
CA ALA A 66 -23.75 22.71 8.67
C ALA A 66 -23.25 21.32 8.23
N ASP A 67 -22.01 21.22 7.75
CA ASP A 67 -21.34 19.97 7.42
C ASP A 67 -21.11 19.08 8.65
N TRP A 68 -20.88 19.66 9.82
CA TRP A 68 -20.75 18.93 11.09
C TRP A 68 -22.04 18.19 11.45
N TRP A 69 -23.20 18.82 11.27
CA TRP A 69 -24.51 18.18 11.50
C TRP A 69 -24.81 17.07 10.51
N VAL A 70 -24.44 17.24 9.25
CA VAL A 70 -24.60 16.21 8.21
C VAL A 70 -23.73 14.99 8.52
N ILE A 71 -22.49 15.20 8.99
CA ILE A 71 -21.56 14.12 9.38
C ILE A 71 -22.13 13.30 10.55
N ILE A 72 -22.70 13.97 11.55
CA ILE A 72 -23.21 13.30 12.75
C ILE A 72 -24.55 12.59 12.51
N SER A 73 -25.45 13.19 11.72
CA SER A 73 -26.78 12.64 11.45
C SER A 73 -26.78 11.42 10.51
N THR A 74 -25.72 11.23 9.73
CA THR A 74 -25.56 10.10 8.79
C THR A 74 -24.81 8.90 9.36
N GLY A 75 -24.64 8.82 10.69
CA GLY A 75 -24.04 7.67 11.39
C GLY A 75 -22.51 7.71 11.49
N GLY A 76 -21.89 8.87 11.26
CA GLY A 76 -20.44 9.05 11.26
C GLY A 76 -19.82 9.18 12.67
N ILE A 77 -19.90 8.13 13.48
CA ILE A 77 -19.13 8.03 14.74
C ILE A 77 -18.05 6.92 14.67
N ASN A 78 -18.15 5.99 13.72
CA ASN A 78 -17.08 5.01 13.44
C ASN A 78 -16.08 5.50 12.38
N ASP A 79 -15.89 6.81 12.27
CA ASP A 79 -15.06 7.45 11.23
C ASP A 79 -13.86 8.21 11.84
N ASP A 80 -13.21 7.61 12.82
CA ASP A 80 -11.94 8.12 13.38
C ASP A 80 -10.79 8.08 12.34
N ASP A 81 -10.87 7.23 11.31
CA ASP A 81 -9.94 7.24 10.16
C ASP A 81 -10.19 8.43 9.22
N ALA A 82 -11.45 8.84 9.05
CA ALA A 82 -11.82 9.93 8.14
C ALA A 82 -11.40 11.31 8.66
N ARG A 83 -11.28 11.47 10.00
CA ARG A 83 -10.87 12.72 10.66
C ARG A 83 -9.37 12.97 10.64
N ARG A 84 -8.53 11.97 10.36
CA ARG A 84 -7.06 12.13 10.36
C ARG A 84 -6.45 12.56 9.04
N GLY A 85 -7.22 12.67 7.96
CA GLY A 85 -6.62 12.87 6.63
C GLY A 85 -5.64 11.74 6.30
N GLY A 86 -5.92 10.52 6.76
CA GLY A 86 -5.18 9.33 6.35
C GLY A 86 -5.33 9.11 4.83
N PRO A 87 -4.35 8.47 4.18
CA PRO A 87 -4.42 8.16 2.76
C PRO A 87 -5.66 7.33 2.51
N THR A 88 -6.45 7.79 1.56
CA THR A 88 -7.57 7.02 1.03
C THR A 88 -7.04 6.31 -0.20
N MET A 89 -7.25 4.99 -0.30
CA MET A 89 -6.68 4.16 -1.38
C MET A 89 -7.42 4.46 -2.69
N ASP A 90 -6.74 4.95 -3.72
CA ASP A 90 -7.35 5.26 -5.03
C ASP A 90 -7.31 4.11 -6.04
N VAL A 91 -6.81 2.94 -5.65
CA VAL A 91 -6.61 1.77 -6.50
C VAL A 91 -7.21 0.51 -5.89
N PHE A 92 -7.54 -0.48 -6.72
CA PHE A 92 -8.04 -1.78 -6.29
C PHE A 92 -7.55 -2.89 -7.22
N LYS A 93 -7.80 -4.14 -6.85
CA LYS A 93 -7.84 -5.26 -7.80
C LYS A 93 -9.06 -6.13 -7.59
N ALA A 94 -9.43 -6.86 -8.64
CA ALA A 94 -10.64 -7.67 -8.64
C ALA A 94 -10.49 -8.97 -7.82
N TRP A 95 -9.29 -9.54 -7.76
CA TRP A 95 -9.05 -10.83 -7.10
C TRP A 95 -7.75 -10.82 -6.30
N PRO A 96 -7.68 -11.55 -5.17
CA PRO A 96 -6.44 -11.72 -4.43
C PRO A 96 -5.43 -12.53 -5.24
N GLY A 97 -4.14 -12.40 -4.94
CA GLY A 97 -3.11 -13.18 -5.62
C GLY A 97 -2.71 -12.64 -7.01
N ARG A 98 -3.22 -11.47 -7.39
CA ARG A 98 -2.95 -10.83 -8.69
C ARG A 98 -2.17 -9.53 -8.53
N ALA A 99 -1.43 -9.18 -9.59
CA ALA A 99 -0.54 -8.02 -9.60
C ALA A 99 -1.21 -6.71 -10.05
N GLU A 100 -2.50 -6.72 -10.38
CA GLU A 100 -3.17 -5.53 -10.91
C GLU A 100 -3.26 -4.41 -9.84
N SER A 101 -3.12 -3.16 -10.27
CA SER A 101 -3.34 -1.96 -9.45
C SER A 101 -4.22 -0.95 -10.21
N ILE A 102 -5.53 -1.16 -10.18
CA ILE A 102 -6.49 -0.49 -11.05
C ILE A 102 -7.04 0.75 -10.36
N VAL A 103 -6.90 1.92 -10.99
CA VAL A 103 -7.47 3.18 -10.48
C VAL A 103 -8.98 3.04 -10.31
N ILE A 104 -9.50 3.44 -9.16
CA ILE A 104 -10.93 3.36 -8.82
C ILE A 104 -11.71 4.41 -9.61
N SER A 105 -12.58 3.93 -10.48
CA SER A 105 -13.64 4.71 -11.10
C SER A 105 -14.87 3.82 -11.27
N GLN A 106 -16.03 4.42 -11.57
CA GLN A 106 -17.21 3.65 -11.92
C GLN A 106 -16.92 2.74 -13.13
N GLU A 107 -16.25 3.26 -14.15
CA GLU A 107 -15.92 2.54 -15.37
C GLU A 107 -14.99 1.34 -15.10
N SER A 108 -13.88 1.56 -14.40
CA SER A 108 -12.91 0.49 -14.13
C SER A 108 -13.50 -0.57 -13.21
N TYR A 109 -14.23 -0.17 -12.17
CA TYR A 109 -14.87 -1.10 -11.25
C TYR A 109 -15.90 -1.97 -11.98
N MET A 110 -16.80 -1.36 -12.77
CA MET A 110 -17.81 -2.11 -13.50
C MET A 110 -17.20 -2.98 -14.60
N GLY A 111 -16.16 -2.49 -15.30
CA GLY A 111 -15.46 -3.27 -16.31
C GLY A 111 -14.80 -4.53 -15.73
N CYS A 112 -14.22 -4.44 -14.53
CA CYS A 112 -13.53 -5.58 -13.90
C CYS A 112 -14.46 -6.53 -13.14
N THR A 113 -15.54 -6.02 -12.55
CA THR A 113 -16.40 -6.79 -11.63
C THR A 113 -17.77 -7.11 -12.20
N GLY A 114 -18.17 -6.47 -13.31
CA GLY A 114 -19.54 -6.51 -13.84
C GLY A 114 -20.59 -5.91 -12.91
N GLY A 115 -20.20 -5.36 -11.75
CA GLY A 115 -21.15 -4.91 -10.72
C GLY A 115 -21.98 -6.06 -10.13
N VAL A 116 -21.46 -7.29 -10.14
CA VAL A 116 -22.16 -8.49 -9.65
C VAL A 116 -21.48 -9.09 -8.41
N ALA A 117 -22.11 -10.11 -7.81
CA ALA A 117 -21.49 -10.88 -6.76
C ALA A 117 -20.19 -11.57 -7.26
N PRO A 118 -19.16 -11.74 -6.41
CA PRO A 118 -19.14 -11.44 -4.97
C PRO A 118 -18.79 -9.98 -4.62
N TRP A 119 -18.42 -9.16 -5.60
CA TRP A 119 -17.99 -7.76 -5.40
C TRP A 119 -19.13 -6.87 -4.98
N ARG A 120 -20.30 -6.98 -5.60
CA ARG A 120 -21.50 -6.27 -5.17
C ARG A 120 -22.31 -7.13 -4.20
N ARG A 121 -22.78 -6.51 -3.12
CA ARG A 121 -23.74 -7.10 -2.20
C ARG A 121 -24.87 -6.12 -1.93
N ASP A 122 -26.09 -6.57 -2.17
CA ASP A 122 -27.27 -5.80 -1.82
C ASP A 122 -27.60 -6.01 -0.35
N GLY A 123 -27.92 -4.93 0.36
CA GLY A 123 -28.39 -4.93 1.73
C GLY A 123 -29.48 -3.87 1.93
N ASP A 124 -30.04 -3.80 3.14
CA ASP A 124 -31.22 -2.97 3.42
C ASP A 124 -30.97 -1.47 3.21
N THR A 125 -29.74 -1.01 3.43
CA THR A 125 -29.31 0.39 3.22
C THR A 125 -28.79 0.67 1.81
N GLY A 126 -28.94 -0.29 0.89
CA GLY A 126 -28.43 -0.23 -0.47
C GLY A 126 -27.18 -1.09 -0.72
N PRO A 127 -26.65 -1.06 -1.95
CA PRO A 127 -25.55 -1.94 -2.35
C PRO A 127 -24.22 -1.50 -1.75
N SER A 128 -23.47 -2.48 -1.23
CA SER A 128 -22.04 -2.37 -0.92
C SER A 128 -21.21 -2.93 -2.07
N TYR A 129 -20.08 -2.27 -2.33
CA TYR A 129 -19.13 -2.61 -3.38
C TYR A 129 -17.81 -2.98 -2.74
N TYR A 130 -17.35 -4.19 -2.99
CA TYR A 130 -16.14 -4.77 -2.43
C TYR A 130 -15.13 -5.06 -3.54
N ALA A 131 -13.86 -5.00 -3.15
CA ALA A 131 -12.73 -5.34 -3.99
C ALA A 131 -11.59 -5.86 -3.11
N VAL A 132 -10.39 -5.95 -3.67
CA VAL A 132 -9.20 -6.42 -2.96
C VAL A 132 -8.14 -5.33 -2.94
N CYS A 133 -7.47 -5.16 -1.80
CA CYS A 133 -6.32 -4.28 -1.68
C CYS A 133 -5.19 -4.77 -2.61
N PRO A 134 -4.61 -3.91 -3.46
CA PRO A 134 -3.55 -4.33 -4.37
C PRO A 134 -2.29 -4.80 -3.64
N LEU A 135 -2.00 -4.31 -2.43
CA LEU A 135 -0.77 -4.65 -1.68
C LEU A 135 -0.89 -5.90 -0.80
N CYS A 136 -1.92 -5.96 0.07
CA CYS A 136 -1.99 -6.98 1.12
C CYS A 136 -3.00 -8.11 0.87
N ASP A 137 -3.73 -8.08 -0.25
CA ASP A 137 -4.81 -9.03 -0.60
C ASP A 137 -6.03 -9.04 0.35
N ASN A 138 -6.10 -8.12 1.31
CA ASN A 138 -7.26 -8.00 2.17
C ASN A 138 -8.47 -7.39 1.45
N PRO A 139 -9.69 -7.71 1.93
CA PRO A 139 -10.91 -7.09 1.43
C PRO A 139 -10.89 -5.57 1.64
N ILE A 140 -11.39 -4.85 0.63
CA ILE A 140 -11.68 -3.43 0.73
C ILE A 140 -13.13 -3.17 0.31
N GLN A 141 -13.75 -2.15 0.88
CA GLN A 141 -15.01 -1.57 0.42
C GLN A 141 -14.71 -0.34 -0.44
N ILE A 142 -15.30 -0.26 -1.62
CA ILE A 142 -15.25 0.91 -2.48
C ILE A 142 -16.32 1.90 -2.03
N VAL A 143 -15.87 3.04 -1.52
CA VAL A 143 -16.72 4.10 -0.97
C VAL A 143 -16.89 5.20 -2.02
N GLY A 144 -18.12 5.69 -2.16
CA GLY A 144 -18.42 6.85 -3.00
C GLY A 144 -18.53 6.59 -4.51
N LEU A 145 -18.58 5.33 -4.95
CA LEU A 145 -18.52 4.94 -6.38
C LEU A 145 -19.57 5.61 -7.27
N PHE A 146 -20.78 5.87 -6.77
CA PHE A 146 -21.90 6.48 -7.51
C PHE A 146 -22.37 7.83 -6.94
N ARG A 147 -21.56 8.50 -6.10
CA ARG A 147 -21.94 9.83 -5.60
C ARG A 147 -21.95 10.84 -6.76
N ARG A 148 -22.97 11.71 -6.81
CA ARG A 148 -23.13 12.71 -7.89
C ARG A 148 -21.97 13.71 -7.85
N GLN A 149 -21.28 13.88 -8.98
CA GLN A 149 -20.10 14.75 -9.10
C GLN A 149 -20.41 16.26 -9.15
N GLU A 150 -21.69 16.67 -9.23
CA GLU A 150 -22.10 18.09 -9.31
C GLU A 150 -21.93 18.86 -7.99
N GLU A 151 -21.72 18.16 -6.88
CA GLU A 151 -21.17 18.77 -5.67
C GLU A 151 -19.66 18.88 -5.87
N SER A 152 -19.18 20.06 -6.27
CA SER A 152 -17.78 20.41 -6.52
C SER A 152 -16.81 20.23 -5.31
N ARG A 153 -17.28 19.59 -4.23
CA ARG A 153 -16.55 19.17 -3.03
C ARG A 153 -16.64 17.66 -2.72
N ALA A 154 -17.31 16.86 -3.56
CA ALA A 154 -17.46 15.42 -3.33
C ALA A 154 -16.10 14.70 -3.46
N ARG A 155 -15.68 13.98 -2.41
CA ARG A 155 -14.47 13.16 -2.43
C ARG A 155 -14.55 12.14 -3.57
N ARG A 156 -13.44 11.98 -4.31
CA ARG A 156 -13.25 10.91 -5.30
C ARG A 156 -13.51 9.54 -4.66
N PRO A 157 -14.03 8.56 -5.41
CA PRO A 157 -14.22 7.22 -4.88
C PRO A 157 -12.90 6.62 -4.43
N TYR A 158 -12.93 5.87 -3.34
CA TYR A 158 -11.73 5.31 -2.74
C TYR A 158 -12.01 3.96 -2.07
N GLY A 159 -10.97 3.16 -1.91
CA GLY A 159 -10.97 1.91 -1.17
C GLY A 159 -10.72 2.14 0.31
N ARG A 160 -11.50 1.46 1.15
CA ARG A 160 -11.29 1.37 2.60
C ARG A 160 -11.15 -0.09 2.97
N HIS A 161 -10.14 -0.45 3.76
CA HIS A 161 -10.02 -1.82 4.26
C HIS A 161 -11.27 -2.25 5.02
N HIS A 162 -11.75 -3.45 4.73
CA HIS A 162 -12.86 -4.08 5.43
C HIS A 162 -12.29 -5.16 6.35
N ARG A 163 -12.44 -4.98 7.67
CA ARG A 163 -11.94 -5.90 8.71
C ARG A 163 -12.89 -7.07 8.92
N GLY A 164 -13.10 -7.85 7.87
CA GLY A 164 -13.99 -9.01 7.86
C GLY A 164 -13.92 -9.75 6.53
N ASP A 165 -14.31 -11.01 6.52
CA ASP A 165 -14.33 -11.81 5.30
C ASP A 165 -15.41 -11.31 4.32
N VAL A 166 -15.08 -11.33 3.02
CA VAL A 166 -16.07 -11.18 1.96
C VAL A 166 -16.27 -12.55 1.31
N PRO A 167 -17.26 -13.35 1.76
CA PRO A 167 -17.64 -14.61 1.13
C PRO A 167 -17.62 -14.59 -0.40
N GLY A 168 -16.91 -15.55 -1.00
CA GLY A 168 -16.74 -15.67 -2.45
C GLY A 168 -15.66 -14.78 -3.06
N LEU A 169 -15.12 -13.79 -2.34
CA LEU A 169 -14.09 -12.86 -2.84
C LEU A 169 -12.72 -13.07 -2.20
N CYS A 170 -12.57 -12.73 -0.91
CA CYS A 170 -11.31 -12.87 -0.18
C CYS A 170 -11.55 -12.90 1.34
N ARG A 171 -10.58 -13.46 2.06
CA ARG A 171 -10.57 -13.53 3.54
C ARG A 171 -9.75 -12.39 4.10
N TYR A 172 -10.14 -11.93 5.29
CA TYR A 172 -9.37 -10.98 6.06
C TYR A 172 -8.19 -11.67 6.76
N ASP A 173 -7.03 -11.03 6.69
CA ASP A 173 -5.80 -11.39 7.37
C ASP A 173 -5.31 -10.17 8.18
N GLU A 174 -5.35 -10.30 9.51
CA GLU A 174 -5.00 -9.21 10.42
C GLU A 174 -3.52 -8.83 10.33
N ASP A 175 -2.62 -9.81 10.22
CA ASP A 175 -1.18 -9.53 10.10
C ASP A 175 -0.90 -8.76 8.80
N ALA A 176 -1.51 -9.18 7.68
CA ALA A 176 -1.39 -8.48 6.41
C ALA A 176 -1.98 -7.06 6.45
N TYR A 177 -3.06 -6.85 7.20
CA TYR A 177 -3.64 -5.52 7.42
C TYR A 177 -2.69 -4.63 8.20
N LEU A 178 -2.14 -5.11 9.31
CA LEU A 178 -1.24 -4.34 10.18
C LEU A 178 0.05 -3.93 9.45
N HIS A 179 0.50 -4.71 8.47
CA HIS A 179 1.70 -4.41 7.69
C HIS A 179 1.40 -3.71 6.35
N CYS A 180 0.15 -3.32 6.08
CA CYS A 180 -0.24 -2.68 4.83
C CYS A 180 -0.07 -1.15 4.91
N PRO A 181 0.70 -0.53 4.00
CA PRO A 181 0.85 0.93 3.97
C PRO A 181 -0.48 1.69 3.77
N TYR A 182 -1.44 1.09 3.06
CA TYR A 182 -2.78 1.68 2.89
C TYR A 182 -3.67 1.55 4.13
N ALA A 183 -3.32 0.70 5.10
CA ALA A 183 -4.09 0.56 6.34
C ALA A 183 -3.67 1.62 7.36
N ASP A 184 -2.37 1.90 7.47
CA ASP A 184 -1.84 2.99 8.28
C ASP A 184 -0.60 3.61 7.62
N PRO A 185 -0.68 4.85 7.08
CA PRO A 185 0.44 5.54 6.42
C PRO A 185 1.63 5.80 7.36
N ASN A 186 1.35 5.93 8.66
CA ASN A 186 2.34 6.29 9.66
C ASN A 186 2.95 5.02 10.28
N HIS A 187 2.50 3.85 9.85
CA HIS A 187 2.95 2.59 10.38
C HIS A 187 4.42 2.37 10.10
N ARG A 188 5.18 2.09 11.16
CA ARG A 188 6.54 1.57 11.05
C ARG A 188 6.44 0.05 11.00
N THR A 189 6.43 -0.50 9.79
CA THR A 189 6.46 -1.95 9.56
C THR A 189 7.64 -2.57 10.30
N ASP A 190 7.41 -3.63 11.06
CA ASP A 190 8.51 -4.46 11.55
C ASP A 190 9.14 -5.18 10.35
N THR A 191 10.27 -4.64 9.87
CA THR A 191 11.05 -5.20 8.76
C THR A 191 11.52 -6.64 9.00
N ARG A 192 11.46 -7.16 10.24
CA ARG A 192 11.78 -8.56 10.55
C ARG A 192 10.58 -9.48 10.45
N ALA A 193 9.36 -8.94 10.48
CA ALA A 193 8.15 -9.72 10.37
C ALA A 193 8.07 -10.37 8.98
N ARG A 194 7.62 -11.63 8.97
CA ARG A 194 7.51 -12.44 7.75
C ARG A 194 6.16 -13.12 7.71
N ARG A 195 5.53 -13.07 6.54
CA ARG A 195 4.33 -13.84 6.24
C ARG A 195 4.54 -15.31 6.58
N HIS A 196 3.50 -15.98 7.02
CA HIS A 196 3.54 -17.43 7.26
C HIS A 196 3.89 -18.19 5.96
N SER A 197 4.50 -19.37 6.05
CA SER A 197 4.94 -20.14 4.87
C SER A 197 3.79 -20.56 3.93
N LYS A 198 2.57 -20.65 4.48
CA LYS A 198 1.33 -20.97 3.75
C LYS A 198 0.48 -19.74 3.44
N ASP A 199 1.02 -18.55 3.62
CA ASP A 199 0.34 -17.31 3.27
C ASP A 199 0.00 -17.26 1.76
N PRO A 200 -1.25 -16.98 1.36
CA PRO A 200 -1.66 -16.93 -0.04
C PRO A 200 -0.91 -15.86 -0.85
N THR A 201 -0.72 -14.67 -0.29
CA THR A 201 -0.02 -13.54 -0.93
C THR A 201 1.44 -13.89 -1.20
N GLY A 202 2.13 -14.46 -0.22
CA GLY A 202 3.51 -14.94 -0.35
C GLY A 202 3.64 -16.04 -1.40
N ARG A 203 2.69 -16.97 -1.49
CA ARG A 203 2.67 -17.97 -2.57
C ARG A 203 2.44 -17.33 -3.94
N ALA A 204 1.57 -16.33 -4.03
CA ALA A 204 1.33 -15.60 -5.28
C ALA A 204 2.59 -14.84 -5.73
N LEU A 205 3.30 -14.17 -4.83
CA LEU A 205 4.58 -13.51 -5.11
C LEU A 205 5.65 -14.52 -5.57
N TYR A 206 5.74 -15.70 -4.94
CA TYR A 206 6.61 -16.79 -5.39
C TYR A 206 6.25 -17.27 -6.80
N GLY A 207 4.97 -17.50 -7.05
CA GLY A 207 4.44 -17.90 -8.35
C GLY A 207 4.74 -16.86 -9.43
N LEU A 208 4.56 -15.58 -9.12
CA LEU A 208 4.83 -14.47 -10.03
C LEU A 208 6.32 -14.35 -10.36
N MET A 209 7.19 -14.34 -9.34
CA MET A 209 8.65 -14.33 -9.53
C MET A 209 9.10 -15.49 -10.40
N ARG A 210 8.51 -16.69 -10.21
CA ARG A 210 8.87 -17.88 -10.98
C ARG A 210 8.30 -17.88 -12.41
N GLY A 211 7.05 -17.49 -12.56
CA GLY A 211 6.30 -17.58 -13.82
C GLY A 211 6.58 -16.43 -14.78
N GLU A 212 6.96 -15.27 -14.25
CA GLU A 212 7.19 -14.03 -15.00
C GLU A 212 8.63 -13.53 -14.84
N PHE A 213 9.58 -14.42 -14.50
CA PHE A 213 10.95 -14.02 -14.15
C PHE A 213 11.65 -13.22 -15.25
N ASP A 214 11.44 -13.59 -16.52
CA ASP A 214 11.95 -12.84 -17.66
C ASP A 214 11.44 -11.38 -17.65
N ARG A 215 10.16 -11.17 -17.37
CA ARG A 215 9.58 -9.83 -17.23
C ARG A 215 10.03 -9.11 -15.98
N VAL A 216 10.22 -9.81 -14.86
CA VAL A 216 10.83 -9.25 -13.65
C VAL A 216 12.22 -8.69 -13.97
N THR A 217 13.05 -9.42 -14.72
CA THR A 217 14.38 -8.94 -15.12
C THR A 217 14.33 -7.76 -16.09
N LEU A 218 13.34 -7.74 -17.00
CA LEU A 218 13.14 -6.63 -17.94
C LEU A 218 12.67 -5.36 -17.20
N ALA A 219 11.75 -5.50 -16.25
CA ALA A 219 11.30 -4.41 -15.40
C ALA A 219 12.48 -3.86 -14.60
N TRP A 220 13.27 -4.72 -13.96
CA TRP A 220 14.50 -4.31 -13.27
C TRP A 220 15.46 -3.53 -14.17
N GLU A 221 15.70 -3.98 -15.41
CA GLU A 221 16.55 -3.26 -16.37
C GLU A 221 16.01 -1.86 -16.68
N ARG A 222 14.69 -1.72 -16.82
CA ARG A 222 14.03 -0.42 -17.07
C ARG A 222 14.19 0.53 -15.89
N PHE A 223 13.98 0.05 -14.67
CA PHE A 223 14.09 0.88 -13.47
C PHE A 223 15.52 1.29 -13.19
N SER A 224 16.45 0.33 -13.21
CA SER A 224 17.82 0.53 -12.74
C SER A 224 18.80 0.93 -13.83
N GLY A 225 18.47 0.66 -15.10
CA GLY A 225 19.41 0.69 -16.22
C GLY A 225 20.39 -0.49 -16.24
N ILE A 226 20.27 -1.48 -15.34
CA ILE A 226 21.19 -2.63 -15.22
C ILE A 226 20.59 -3.86 -15.90
N HIS A 227 21.26 -4.36 -16.94
CA HIS A 227 20.87 -5.60 -17.60
C HIS A 227 21.28 -6.84 -16.77
N LEU A 228 20.32 -7.72 -16.51
CA LEU A 228 20.53 -8.95 -15.75
C LEU A 228 20.73 -10.16 -16.68
N GLY A 229 21.99 -10.46 -17.01
CA GLY A 229 22.33 -11.64 -17.79
C GLY A 229 22.04 -12.97 -17.06
N PRO A 230 21.94 -14.11 -17.77
CA PRO A 230 21.46 -15.39 -17.19
C PRO A 230 22.18 -15.86 -15.93
N GLY A 231 23.52 -15.74 -15.86
CA GLY A 231 24.28 -16.12 -14.68
C GLY A 231 23.94 -15.25 -13.46
N ALA A 232 23.88 -13.93 -13.67
CA ALA A 232 23.49 -12.97 -12.64
C ALA A 232 22.06 -13.20 -12.16
N ALA A 233 21.15 -13.46 -13.10
CA ALA A 233 19.75 -13.72 -12.81
C ALA A 233 19.60 -14.98 -11.94
N ARG A 234 20.31 -16.06 -12.27
CA ARG A 234 20.34 -17.29 -11.47
C ARG A 234 20.87 -17.04 -10.05
N ASP A 235 21.98 -16.33 -9.93
CA ASP A 235 22.60 -16.07 -8.62
C ASP A 235 21.70 -15.21 -7.74
N MET A 236 21.09 -14.16 -8.29
CA MET A 236 20.16 -13.31 -7.56
C MET A 236 18.89 -14.04 -7.17
N LEU A 237 18.34 -14.86 -8.08
CA LEU A 237 17.15 -15.64 -7.77
C LEU A 237 17.38 -16.69 -6.68
N ARG A 238 18.58 -17.29 -6.65
CA ARG A 238 18.99 -18.19 -5.55
C ARG A 238 19.05 -17.45 -4.21
N ARG A 239 19.68 -16.27 -4.17
CA ARG A 239 19.75 -15.44 -2.95
C ARG A 239 18.35 -15.06 -2.48
N TRP A 240 17.52 -14.52 -3.36
CA TRP A 240 16.14 -14.17 -3.04
C TRP A 240 15.34 -15.36 -2.51
N ARG A 241 15.58 -16.56 -3.05
CA ARG A 241 14.98 -17.79 -2.56
C ARG A 241 15.44 -18.15 -1.15
N ASP A 242 16.75 -18.15 -0.95
CA ASP A 242 17.38 -18.55 0.32
C ASP A 242 17.00 -17.56 1.44
N ASP A 243 16.85 -16.28 1.09
CA ASP A 243 16.32 -15.23 1.96
C ASP A 243 14.80 -15.31 2.15
N GLN A 244 14.10 -16.22 1.47
CA GLN A 244 12.64 -16.34 1.44
C GLN A 244 11.94 -15.01 1.15
N GLY A 245 12.41 -14.27 0.16
CA GLY A 245 12.02 -12.88 -0.08
C GLY A 245 10.52 -12.67 -0.31
N TRP A 246 9.80 -13.68 -0.81
CA TRP A 246 8.33 -13.65 -0.97
C TRP A 246 7.56 -13.53 0.35
N ARG A 247 8.22 -13.81 1.49
CA ARG A 247 7.61 -13.73 2.82
C ARG A 247 7.73 -12.34 3.46
N TYR A 248 8.49 -11.41 2.90
CA TYR A 248 8.60 -10.05 3.47
C TYR A 248 7.31 -9.28 3.27
N TYR A 249 6.74 -8.69 4.32
CA TYR A 249 5.57 -7.82 4.16
C TYR A 249 5.83 -6.62 3.25
N ASP A 250 7.09 -6.15 3.20
CA ASP A 250 7.53 -5.13 2.24
C ASP A 250 7.53 -5.60 0.78
N ALA A 251 7.53 -6.90 0.51
CA ALA A 251 7.37 -7.41 -0.84
C ALA A 251 5.90 -7.31 -1.27
N THR A 252 5.68 -6.57 -2.36
CA THR A 252 4.40 -6.34 -3.01
C THR A 252 4.47 -6.83 -4.46
N TYR A 253 3.32 -6.85 -5.14
CA TYR A 253 3.28 -7.22 -6.56
C TYR A 253 4.01 -6.20 -7.44
N GLY A 254 3.85 -4.91 -7.15
CA GLY A 254 4.45 -3.83 -7.93
C GLY A 254 5.96 -3.70 -7.74
N ASN A 255 6.48 -3.95 -6.53
CA ASN A 255 7.91 -3.79 -6.25
C ASN A 255 8.73 -5.09 -6.41
N LEU A 256 8.13 -6.17 -6.90
CA LEU A 256 8.77 -7.47 -6.99
C LEU A 256 10.13 -7.45 -7.74
N PRO A 257 10.31 -6.66 -8.83
CA PRO A 257 11.63 -6.49 -9.47
C PRO A 257 12.71 -5.93 -8.56
N GLN A 258 12.38 -4.96 -7.72
CA GLN A 258 13.28 -4.34 -6.73
C GLN A 258 13.58 -5.33 -5.58
N MET A 259 12.56 -6.07 -5.14
CA MET A 259 12.69 -7.05 -4.07
C MET A 259 13.65 -8.21 -4.39
N LEU A 260 13.97 -8.44 -5.67
CA LEU A 260 15.04 -9.36 -6.07
C LEU A 260 16.42 -8.97 -5.48
N PHE A 261 16.64 -7.67 -5.21
CA PHE A 261 17.92 -7.13 -4.74
C PHE A 261 17.89 -6.54 -3.33
N PHE A 262 16.71 -6.21 -2.79
CA PHE A 262 16.58 -5.39 -1.58
C PHE A 262 17.32 -5.94 -0.35
N ALA A 263 17.30 -7.27 -0.13
CA ALA A 263 17.99 -7.90 0.98
C ALA A 263 19.40 -8.44 0.63
N ALA A 264 19.83 -8.31 -0.63
CA ALA A 264 21.03 -9.00 -1.12
C ALA A 264 22.36 -8.33 -0.72
N GLY A 265 22.31 -7.11 -0.17
CA GLY A 265 23.48 -6.26 0.06
C GLY A 265 24.10 -5.75 -1.24
N GLY A 266 25.34 -5.23 -1.15
CA GLY A 266 26.07 -4.71 -2.31
C GLY A 266 26.29 -5.78 -3.39
N GLN A 267 25.95 -5.43 -4.64
CA GLN A 267 26.08 -6.29 -5.82
C GLN A 267 27.06 -5.69 -6.83
N ASN A 268 27.93 -6.54 -7.38
CA ASN A 268 28.95 -6.13 -8.34
C ASN A 268 28.37 -5.46 -9.60
N LEU A 269 28.83 -4.23 -9.90
CA LEU A 269 28.59 -3.46 -11.13
C LEU A 269 29.67 -3.63 -12.20
N VAL A 270 30.90 -3.98 -11.82
CA VAL A 270 32.01 -4.21 -12.75
C VAL A 270 31.66 -5.36 -13.72
N LYS A 271 31.94 -5.14 -15.00
CA LYS A 271 31.55 -6.02 -16.12
C LYS A 271 30.05 -6.22 -16.31
N ARG A 272 29.18 -5.54 -15.56
CA ARG A 272 27.75 -5.50 -15.85
C ARG A 272 27.47 -4.65 -17.10
N TYR A 273 26.37 -4.99 -17.75
CA TYR A 273 25.87 -4.28 -18.92
C TYR A 273 24.83 -3.25 -18.47
N ILE A 274 25.00 -2.02 -18.93
CA ILE A 274 24.17 -0.87 -18.58
C ILE A 274 23.49 -0.34 -19.84
N VAL A 275 22.23 0.05 -19.70
CA VAL A 275 21.43 0.69 -20.76
C VAL A 275 22.00 2.09 -21.04
N PRO A 276 22.48 2.37 -22.26
CA PRO A 276 22.96 3.70 -22.62
C PRO A 276 21.87 4.75 -22.47
N GLY A 277 22.23 5.91 -21.91
CA GLY A 277 21.32 7.03 -21.65
C GLY A 277 20.46 6.89 -20.39
N SER A 278 20.51 5.76 -19.67
CA SER A 278 19.83 5.61 -18.38
C SER A 278 20.41 6.55 -17.31
N PRO A 279 19.65 6.87 -16.24
CA PRO A 279 20.18 7.67 -15.13
C PRO A 279 21.46 7.09 -14.53
N LEU A 280 21.55 5.77 -14.39
CA LEU A 280 22.76 5.09 -13.92
C LEU A 280 23.92 5.23 -14.89
N HIS A 281 23.67 5.11 -16.20
CA HIS A 281 24.70 5.36 -17.21
C HIS A 281 25.30 6.76 -17.07
N GLU A 282 24.48 7.79 -16.91
CA GLU A 282 24.94 9.17 -16.78
C GLU A 282 25.71 9.40 -15.47
N ARG A 283 25.30 8.77 -14.36
CA ARG A 283 26.06 8.80 -13.10
C ARG A 283 27.44 8.14 -13.24
N LEU A 284 27.51 6.99 -13.90
CA LEU A 284 28.76 6.24 -14.08
C LEU A 284 29.80 6.98 -14.94
N LYS A 285 29.38 7.83 -15.88
CA LYS A 285 30.31 8.69 -16.64
C LYS A 285 31.10 9.66 -15.76
N GLY A 286 30.52 10.07 -14.63
CA GLY A 286 31.16 10.97 -13.66
C GLY A 286 32.16 10.29 -12.74
N VAL A 287 32.26 8.96 -12.75
CA VAL A 287 33.14 8.19 -11.84
C VAL A 287 34.52 8.02 -12.50
N PRO A 288 35.60 8.65 -11.98
CA PRO A 288 36.90 8.67 -12.68
C PRO A 288 37.53 7.28 -12.92
N GLN A 289 37.26 6.32 -12.04
CA GLN A 289 37.80 4.96 -12.13
C GLN A 289 37.04 4.08 -13.15
N VAL A 290 35.90 4.55 -13.67
CA VAL A 290 35.00 3.80 -14.55
C VAL A 290 35.19 4.20 -16.01
N ARG A 291 35.23 3.19 -16.88
CA ARG A 291 35.14 3.33 -18.32
C ARG A 291 33.93 2.54 -18.81
N LEU A 292 33.13 3.14 -19.68
CA LEU A 292 31.96 2.51 -20.29
C LEU A 292 32.31 2.10 -21.72
N ALA A 293 32.52 0.81 -21.96
CA ALA A 293 32.89 0.28 -23.28
C ALA A 293 31.65 -0.22 -24.03
N PRO A 294 31.46 0.09 -25.33
CA PRO A 294 30.37 -0.49 -26.11
C PRO A 294 30.38 -2.02 -26.06
N ALA A 295 29.22 -2.63 -25.82
CA ALA A 295 29.09 -4.08 -25.75
C ALA A 295 27.70 -4.55 -26.19
N ARG A 296 27.64 -5.75 -26.81
CA ARG A 296 26.38 -6.44 -27.17
C ARG A 296 25.36 -5.54 -27.88
N SER A 297 25.81 -4.78 -28.90
CA SER A 297 25.06 -3.87 -29.78
C SER A 297 24.18 -2.77 -29.17
N ARG A 298 23.64 -2.95 -27.96
CA ARG A 298 22.67 -2.05 -27.29
C ARG A 298 23.04 -1.69 -25.85
N TYR A 299 24.19 -2.16 -25.36
CA TYR A 299 24.65 -1.90 -24.00
C TYR A 299 26.02 -1.22 -23.99
N VAL A 300 26.34 -0.60 -22.86
CA VAL A 300 27.73 -0.35 -22.48
C VAL A 300 28.10 -1.26 -21.32
N GLN A 301 29.34 -1.71 -21.27
CA GLN A 301 29.86 -2.51 -20.18
C GLN A 301 30.68 -1.64 -19.24
N VAL A 302 30.43 -1.79 -17.93
CA VAL A 302 31.25 -1.16 -16.90
C VAL A 302 32.62 -1.83 -16.85
N ASP A 303 33.67 -1.03 -17.03
CA ASP A 303 35.05 -1.47 -16.97
C ASP A 303 35.89 -0.47 -16.17
N LYS A 304 37.12 -0.86 -15.86
CA LYS A 304 38.11 0.04 -15.28
C LYS A 304 38.68 1.00 -16.32
N ALA A 305 38.94 2.24 -15.91
CA ALA A 305 39.60 3.25 -16.76
C ALA A 305 41.12 3.10 -16.84
N GLY A 306 41.75 2.44 -15.85
CA GLY A 306 43.21 2.32 -15.74
C GLY A 306 43.72 0.90 -15.43
N PRO A 307 45.03 0.73 -15.16
CA PRO A 307 45.65 -0.57 -14.93
C PRO A 307 45.27 -1.23 -13.59
N GLY A 308 44.81 -0.46 -12.60
CA GLY A 308 44.46 -0.94 -11.25
C GLY A 308 43.24 -1.87 -11.18
N PHE A 309 42.87 -2.30 -9.98
CA PHE A 309 41.60 -3.03 -9.77
C PHE A 309 40.47 -2.03 -9.54
N LEU A 310 39.31 -2.30 -10.12
CA LEU A 310 38.08 -1.57 -9.83
C LEU A 310 37.19 -2.49 -8.98
N THR A 311 36.84 -2.01 -7.80
CA THR A 311 35.78 -2.56 -6.97
C THR A 311 34.65 -1.55 -6.97
N LEU A 312 33.53 -1.93 -7.59
CA LEU A 312 32.35 -1.09 -7.70
C LEU A 312 31.11 -1.98 -7.56
N ASP A 313 30.33 -1.71 -6.52
CA ASP A 313 29.07 -2.39 -6.24
C ASP A 313 27.91 -1.39 -6.33
N PHE A 314 26.69 -1.88 -6.53
CA PHE A 314 25.46 -1.15 -6.29
C PHE A 314 24.73 -1.72 -5.08
N LEU A 315 24.12 -0.86 -4.28
CA LEU A 315 23.26 -1.24 -3.16
C LEU A 315 21.87 -0.66 -3.37
N LEU A 316 20.86 -1.51 -3.33
CA LEU A 316 19.46 -1.09 -3.27
C LEU A 316 19.05 -0.98 -1.80
N TYR A 317 18.56 0.17 -1.37
CA TYR A 317 18.21 0.42 0.02
C TYR A 317 17.16 1.52 0.16
N ALA A 318 16.77 1.84 1.40
CA ALA A 318 15.86 2.95 1.73
C ALA A 318 14.59 2.97 0.85
N ARG A 319 13.82 1.87 0.92
CA ARG A 319 12.43 1.83 0.45
C ARG A 319 11.66 2.98 1.10
N ARG A 320 10.94 3.76 0.30
CA ARG A 320 10.08 4.85 0.77
C ARG A 320 8.72 4.76 0.13
N ILE A 321 7.72 5.13 0.91
CA ILE A 321 6.35 5.28 0.47
C ILE A 321 5.97 6.73 0.73
N GLU A 322 5.52 7.40 -0.32
CA GLU A 322 5.06 8.78 -0.28
C GLU A 322 3.64 8.83 -0.84
N TRP A 323 2.84 9.78 -0.37
CA TRP A 323 1.43 9.91 -0.72
C TRP A 323 1.22 11.20 -1.50
N ASP A 324 0.75 11.09 -2.74
CA ASP A 324 0.25 12.23 -3.52
C ASP A 324 -1.28 12.25 -3.46
N GLY A 325 -1.80 12.89 -2.41
CA GLY A 325 -3.21 12.82 -2.07
C GLY A 325 -3.66 11.40 -1.70
N GLN A 326 -4.37 10.75 -2.62
CA GLN A 326 -4.88 9.38 -2.47
C GLN A 326 -3.94 8.33 -3.09
N HIS A 327 -3.03 8.78 -3.96
CA HIS A 327 -2.15 7.90 -4.70
C HIS A 327 -0.90 7.57 -3.89
N MET A 328 -0.53 6.29 -3.87
CA MET A 328 0.70 5.83 -3.23
C MET A 328 1.83 5.76 -4.26
N ASN A 329 2.91 6.47 -3.99
CA ASN A 329 4.16 6.36 -4.73
C ASN A 329 5.18 5.58 -3.90
N GLU A 330 5.82 4.60 -4.51
CA GLU A 330 6.86 3.80 -3.86
C GLU A 330 8.19 4.00 -4.59
N THR A 331 9.27 4.21 -3.83
CA THR A 331 10.61 4.40 -4.38
C THR A 331 11.66 3.63 -3.61
N PHE A 332 12.79 3.35 -4.27
CA PHE A 332 13.99 2.81 -3.66
C PHE A 332 15.19 3.70 -3.99
N ARG A 333 16.21 3.70 -3.14
CA ARG A 333 17.48 4.34 -3.44
C ARG A 333 18.49 3.31 -3.96
N LEU A 334 19.17 3.65 -5.06
CA LEU A 334 20.31 2.91 -5.58
C LEU A 334 21.57 3.73 -5.35
N ARG A 335 22.49 3.16 -4.56
CA ARG A 335 23.81 3.73 -4.27
C ARG A 335 24.91 2.99 -5.00
N GLY A 336 25.87 3.70 -5.57
CA GLY A 336 27.14 3.13 -6.00
C GLY A 336 28.18 3.16 -4.88
N LEU A 337 28.93 2.07 -4.70
CA LEU A 337 29.93 1.92 -3.64
C LEU A 337 31.29 1.59 -4.27
N LEU A 338 32.27 2.46 -4.06
CA LEU A 338 33.68 2.22 -4.36
C LEU A 338 34.34 1.54 -3.16
N GLY A 339 35.18 0.53 -3.44
CA GLY A 339 35.86 -0.24 -2.40
C GLY A 339 34.91 -1.18 -1.65
N ARG A 340 35.46 -2.23 -1.02
CA ARG A 340 34.68 -3.15 -0.17
C ARG A 340 34.65 -2.72 1.29
N ASP A 341 35.63 -1.92 1.72
CA ASP A 341 35.99 -1.78 3.14
C ASP A 341 35.71 -0.37 3.70
N ASP A 342 35.64 0.66 2.85
CA ASP A 342 35.39 2.06 3.22
C ASP A 342 34.01 2.59 2.78
N GLY A 343 33.33 1.86 1.88
CA GLY A 343 31.95 2.15 1.47
C GLY A 343 31.79 3.54 0.83
N GLN A 344 32.86 4.06 0.22
CA GLN A 344 32.85 5.39 -0.36
C GLN A 344 31.81 5.46 -1.47
N GLN A 345 30.95 6.47 -1.41
CA GLN A 345 29.92 6.65 -2.41
C GLN A 345 30.54 7.00 -3.78
N ALA A 346 30.21 6.21 -4.81
CA ALA A 346 30.71 6.40 -6.17
C ALA A 346 30.05 7.58 -6.89
N PHE A 347 28.76 7.80 -6.61
CA PHE A 347 27.91 8.82 -7.22
C PHE A 347 26.69 9.09 -6.33
N ASP A 348 26.05 10.26 -6.51
CA ASP A 348 24.80 10.62 -5.82
C ASP A 348 23.70 9.57 -6.04
N ASP A 349 23.00 9.22 -4.96
CA ASP A 349 22.00 8.15 -4.98
C ASP A 349 20.91 8.41 -6.02
N LEU A 350 20.60 7.38 -6.80
CA LEU A 350 19.48 7.39 -7.72
C LEU A 350 18.21 7.02 -6.98
N THR A 351 17.13 7.74 -7.24
CA THR A 351 15.77 7.31 -6.88
C THR A 351 15.26 6.41 -7.99
N LEU A 352 14.81 5.20 -7.65
CA LEU A 352 14.12 4.29 -8.55
C LEU A 352 12.64 4.30 -8.19
N ASP A 353 11.81 4.81 -9.09
CA ASP A 353 10.35 4.77 -8.93
C ASP A 353 9.83 3.36 -9.22
N VAL A 354 8.90 2.87 -8.40
CA VAL A 354 8.21 1.61 -8.62
C VAL A 354 7.03 1.85 -9.57
N ASP A 355 7.08 1.22 -10.74
CA ASP A 355 5.93 1.10 -11.62
C ASP A 355 5.05 -0.06 -11.14
N GLN A 356 3.89 0.28 -10.56
CA GLN A 356 2.94 -0.71 -10.03
C GLN A 356 2.35 -1.60 -11.14
N ASP A 357 2.42 -1.19 -12.40
CA ASP A 357 1.89 -1.88 -13.57
C ASP A 357 2.99 -2.48 -14.47
N TRP A 358 4.20 -2.69 -13.91
CA TRP A 358 5.37 -3.18 -14.65
C TRP A 358 5.10 -4.45 -15.46
N LEU A 359 4.21 -5.33 -14.98
CA LEU A 359 3.90 -6.58 -15.65
C LEU A 359 3.18 -6.34 -16.99
N SER A 360 2.22 -5.40 -17.02
CA SER A 360 1.52 -4.99 -18.24
C SER A 360 2.47 -4.24 -19.17
N HIS A 361 3.20 -3.26 -18.66
CA HIS A 361 4.14 -2.47 -19.46
C HIS A 361 5.29 -3.29 -20.06
N THR A 362 5.72 -4.37 -19.40
CA THR A 362 6.71 -5.31 -19.95
C THR A 362 6.10 -6.27 -20.95
N ALA A 363 4.86 -6.74 -20.73
CA ALA A 363 4.15 -7.58 -21.68
C ALA A 363 3.94 -6.88 -23.03
N ASP A 364 3.54 -5.61 -23.02
CA ASP A 364 3.28 -4.84 -24.25
C ASP A 364 4.56 -4.56 -25.02
N ALA A 365 5.62 -4.21 -24.31
CA ALA A 365 6.87 -3.82 -24.95
C ALA A 365 7.74 -4.98 -25.40
N GLN A 366 7.60 -6.14 -24.75
CA GLN A 366 8.25 -7.38 -25.19
C GLN A 366 7.24 -8.53 -25.11
N PRO A 367 6.40 -8.71 -26.15
CA PRO A 367 5.39 -9.77 -26.17
C PRO A 367 6.00 -11.18 -26.11
N GLY A 368 7.20 -11.35 -26.66
CA GLY A 368 7.96 -12.60 -26.63
C GLY A 368 8.56 -12.88 -25.24
N ARG A 369 8.57 -14.15 -24.84
CA ARG A 369 9.10 -14.60 -23.54
C ARG A 369 10.55 -15.07 -23.66
N ASP A 370 11.39 -14.78 -22.66
CA ASP A 370 12.75 -15.34 -22.59
C ASP A 370 12.73 -16.70 -21.90
N GLY A 371 12.68 -17.76 -22.71
CA GLY A 371 12.66 -19.14 -22.23
C GLY A 371 13.86 -19.51 -21.34
N ARG A 372 15.04 -18.91 -21.55
CA ARG A 372 16.24 -19.23 -20.75
C ARG A 372 16.10 -18.72 -19.33
N LEU A 373 15.58 -17.51 -19.15
CA LEU A 373 15.32 -16.93 -17.83
C LEU A 373 14.19 -17.69 -17.13
N LEU A 374 13.15 -18.07 -17.87
CA LEU A 374 12.08 -18.90 -17.32
C LEU A 374 12.58 -20.28 -16.87
N ASP A 375 13.45 -20.92 -17.63
CA ASP A 375 14.04 -22.21 -17.23
C ASP A 375 14.93 -22.06 -16.00
N ILE A 376 15.75 -21.00 -15.92
CA ILE A 376 16.49 -20.66 -14.70
C ILE A 376 15.56 -20.54 -13.49
N ALA A 377 14.41 -19.89 -13.65
CA ALA A 377 13.45 -19.72 -12.58
C ALA A 377 12.81 -21.05 -12.17
N ARG A 378 12.41 -21.89 -13.14
CA ARG A 378 11.85 -23.24 -12.89
C ARG A 378 12.83 -24.15 -12.16
N GLU A 379 14.11 -24.09 -12.50
CA GLU A 379 15.16 -24.90 -11.89
C GLU A 379 15.50 -24.44 -10.46
N THR A 380 15.49 -23.13 -10.25
CA THR A 380 15.92 -22.48 -8.99
C THR A 380 14.81 -22.46 -7.95
N LEU A 381 13.59 -22.15 -8.36
CA LEU A 381 12.38 -22.08 -7.54
C LEU A 381 11.54 -23.35 -7.75
N ARG A 382 11.78 -24.34 -6.90
CA ARG A 382 11.13 -25.66 -6.94
C ARG A 382 9.84 -25.70 -6.14
#